data_AF-A0A930Z9X5-F1
#
_entry.id   AF-A0A930Z9X5-F1
#
_cell.length_a   1.000
_cell.length_b   1.000
_cell.length_c   1.000
_cell.angle_alpha   90.00
_cell.angle_beta   90.00
_cell.angle_gamma   90.00
#
_symmetry.space_group_name_H-M   'P 1'
#
loop_
_entity.id
_entity.type
_entity.pdbx_description
1 polymer ?
#
loop_
_entity_poly.entity_id
_entity_poly.type
_entity_poly.pdbx_seq_one_letter_code
_entity_poly.pdbx_strand_id
1 'polypeptide(L)'
;MALSGRQIERYSRQIIVPGFGGIAQERLLTATVNLAGELADINPALEYLVGAGVGAIVMVTADAIADHAIVEDMGHLNPDSRVAVGLDAVDRHGLNLIFIGGSGAIELARRLLIDAPGCRTILARLDSPASIAALDGSPCVLCAEIDLLREFGMGCENPGYLTMIAAAQALLTIAQTGSPENPSMLTFDGYASQRIPLRRRADIARCGCERARSE
;
A
#
# COMPACT_ATOMS: atom_id res chain seq x y z
N MET A 1 -19.77 -1.24 -7.66
CA MET A 1 -20.96 -0.43 -7.29
C MET A 1 -21.09 0.59 -8.38
N ALA A 2 -22.24 0.68 -9.06
CA ALA A 2 -22.37 1.57 -10.20
C ALA A 2 -22.04 3.04 -9.84
N LEU A 3 -21.24 3.70 -10.68
CA LEU A 3 -20.85 5.09 -10.47
C LEU A 3 -22.06 6.02 -10.58
N SER A 4 -22.18 6.97 -9.65
CA SER A 4 -23.12 8.09 -9.79
C SER A 4 -22.67 9.07 -10.88
N GLY A 5 -23.58 9.89 -11.40
CA GLY A 5 -23.24 10.93 -12.38
C GLY A 5 -22.15 11.89 -11.89
N ARG A 6 -22.18 12.27 -10.60
CA ARG A 6 -21.15 13.10 -9.95
C ARG A 6 -19.78 12.40 -9.95
N GLN A 7 -19.75 11.11 -9.64
CA GLN A 7 -18.50 10.33 -9.65
C GLN A 7 -17.96 10.15 -11.07
N ILE A 8 -18.83 9.93 -12.06
CA ILE A 8 -18.42 9.87 -13.48
C ILE A 8 -17.76 11.17 -13.91
N GLU A 9 -18.35 12.33 -13.56
CA GLU A 9 -17.78 13.64 -13.87
C GLU A 9 -16.42 13.84 -13.20
N ARG A 10 -16.34 13.59 -11.87
CA ARG A 10 -15.13 13.73 -11.06
C ARG A 10 -13.97 12.86 -11.58
N TYR A 11 -14.24 11.58 -11.87
CA TYR A 11 -13.23 10.61 -12.28
C TYR A 11 -13.10 10.47 -13.81
N SER A 12 -13.77 11.33 -14.58
CA SER A 12 -13.81 11.25 -16.05
C SER A 12 -12.43 11.08 -16.68
N ARG A 13 -11.43 11.85 -16.23
CA ARG A 13 -10.05 11.80 -16.74
C ARG A 13 -9.32 10.49 -16.43
N GLN A 14 -9.67 9.81 -15.34
CA GLN A 14 -9.12 8.50 -14.99
C GLN A 14 -9.84 7.39 -15.77
N ILE A 15 -11.17 7.49 -15.87
CA ILE A 15 -12.03 6.53 -16.57
C ILE A 15 -11.67 6.41 -18.06
N ILE A 16 -11.32 7.51 -18.72
CA ILE A 16 -10.95 7.49 -20.15
C ILE A 16 -9.57 6.87 -20.44
N VAL A 17 -8.74 6.61 -19.41
CA VAL A 17 -7.42 6.01 -19.60
C VAL A 17 -7.59 4.60 -20.17
N PRO A 18 -6.94 4.27 -21.30
CA PRO A 18 -7.01 2.94 -21.89
C PRO A 18 -6.64 1.84 -20.90
N GLY A 19 -7.50 0.82 -20.78
CA GLY A 19 -7.32 -0.29 -19.84
C GLY A 19 -7.79 -0.01 -18.42
N PHE A 20 -8.19 1.21 -18.07
CA PHE A 20 -8.75 1.56 -16.76
C PHE A 20 -10.27 1.43 -16.74
N GLY A 21 -10.99 2.39 -17.35
CA GLY A 21 -12.45 2.35 -17.49
C GLY A 21 -13.22 2.54 -16.18
N GLY A 22 -14.56 2.57 -16.29
CA GLY A 22 -15.45 2.75 -15.15
C GLY A 22 -15.37 1.62 -14.13
N ILE A 23 -15.18 0.37 -14.58
CA ILE A 23 -15.05 -0.81 -13.70
C ILE A 23 -13.84 -0.69 -12.77
N ALA A 24 -12.70 -0.19 -13.25
CA ALA A 24 -11.54 0.06 -12.39
C ALA A 24 -11.84 1.14 -11.34
N GLN A 25 -12.53 2.21 -11.73
CA GLN A 25 -12.94 3.25 -10.78
C GLN A 25 -13.92 2.72 -9.72
N GLU A 26 -14.87 1.87 -10.11
CA GLU A 26 -15.76 1.21 -9.14
C GLU A 26 -14.98 0.36 -8.14
N ARG A 27 -13.94 -0.36 -8.59
CA ARG A 27 -13.06 -1.14 -7.72
C ARG A 27 -12.34 -0.25 -6.72
N LEU A 28 -11.77 0.88 -7.17
CA LEU A 28 -11.13 1.85 -6.27
C LEU A 28 -12.11 2.34 -5.20
N LEU A 29 -13.31 2.77 -5.59
CA LEU A 29 -14.32 3.28 -4.66
C LEU A 29 -14.82 2.24 -3.65
N THR A 30 -14.68 0.94 -3.95
CA THR A 30 -15.04 -0.14 -3.02
C THR A 30 -13.88 -0.70 -2.22
N ALA A 31 -12.64 -0.28 -2.53
CA ALA A 31 -11.45 -0.84 -1.91
C ALA A 31 -11.11 -0.17 -0.59
N THR A 32 -10.49 -0.97 0.28
CA THR A 32 -9.85 -0.51 1.52
C THR A 32 -8.33 -0.64 1.39
N VAL A 33 -7.60 0.41 1.77
CA VAL A 33 -6.13 0.41 1.88
C VAL A 33 -5.71 0.63 3.33
N ASN A 34 -4.96 -0.30 3.92
CA ASN A 34 -4.28 -0.10 5.19
C ASN A 34 -2.92 0.55 4.91
N LEU A 35 -2.85 1.86 5.11
CA LEU A 35 -1.68 2.69 4.82
C LEU A 35 -0.83 2.86 6.08
N ALA A 36 0.34 2.22 6.11
CA ALA A 36 1.20 2.20 7.29
C ALA A 36 2.59 2.80 7.04
N GLY A 37 3.10 3.54 8.01
CA GLY A 37 4.43 4.15 7.95
C GLY A 37 4.55 5.34 8.89
N GLU A 38 5.66 6.06 8.78
CA GLU A 38 5.79 7.37 9.42
C GLU A 38 4.96 8.39 8.65
N LEU A 39 4.44 9.41 9.33
CA LEU A 39 3.49 10.35 8.73
C LEU A 39 4.05 11.04 7.48
N ALA A 40 5.32 11.46 7.54
CA ALA A 40 6.00 12.11 6.41
C ALA A 40 6.14 11.20 5.19
N ASP A 41 6.25 9.88 5.38
CA ASP A 41 6.38 8.90 4.30
C ASP A 41 5.03 8.60 3.66
N ILE A 42 3.96 8.53 4.46
CA ILE A 42 2.64 8.13 3.97
C ILE A 42 1.86 9.29 3.34
N ASN A 43 2.13 10.54 3.72
CA ASN A 43 1.32 11.68 3.30
C ASN A 43 1.21 11.85 1.77
N PRO A 44 2.30 11.74 0.98
CA PRO A 44 2.17 11.80 -0.48
C PRO A 44 1.30 10.67 -1.02
N ALA A 45 1.48 9.44 -0.53
CA ALA A 45 0.68 8.30 -0.97
C ALA A 45 -0.80 8.47 -0.60
N LEU A 46 -1.10 9.00 0.59
CA LEU A 46 -2.46 9.29 1.06
C LEU A 46 -3.19 10.24 0.10
N GLU A 47 -2.55 11.36 -0.27
CA GLU A 47 -3.13 12.34 -1.19
C GLU A 47 -3.44 11.70 -2.56
N TYR A 48 -2.56 10.84 -3.09
CA TYR A 48 -2.81 10.12 -4.33
C TYR A 48 -3.96 9.12 -4.23
N LEU A 49 -4.04 8.35 -3.14
CA LEU A 49 -5.10 7.37 -2.94
C LEU A 49 -6.48 8.06 -2.79
N VAL A 50 -6.53 9.13 -2.00
CA VAL A 50 -7.74 9.95 -1.81
C VAL A 50 -8.13 10.62 -3.12
N GLY A 51 -7.19 11.26 -3.81
CA GLY A 51 -7.44 11.91 -5.10
C GLY A 51 -7.90 10.94 -6.20
N ALA A 52 -7.40 9.70 -6.19
CA ALA A 52 -7.82 8.63 -7.09
C ALA A 52 -9.21 8.04 -6.75
N GLY A 53 -9.75 8.33 -5.56
CA GLY A 53 -11.06 7.83 -5.14
C GLY A 53 -11.01 6.41 -4.59
N VAL A 54 -9.97 6.04 -3.84
CA VAL A 54 -9.98 4.83 -3.00
C VAL A 54 -11.02 5.01 -1.90
N GLY A 55 -11.95 4.06 -1.76
CA GLY A 55 -13.13 4.22 -0.92
C GLY A 55 -12.84 4.38 0.57
N ALA A 56 -11.97 3.55 1.12
CA ALA A 56 -11.55 3.60 2.51
C ALA A 56 -10.03 3.49 2.64
N ILE A 57 -9.45 4.34 3.49
CA ILE A 57 -8.02 4.34 3.79
C ILE A 57 -7.88 4.33 5.31
N VAL A 58 -7.15 3.36 5.84
CA VAL A 58 -6.86 3.25 7.27
C VAL A 58 -5.40 3.63 7.48
N MET A 59 -5.18 4.79 8.06
CA MET A 59 -3.85 5.25 8.46
C MET A 59 -3.40 4.53 9.72
N VAL A 60 -2.23 3.91 9.63
CA VAL A 60 -1.57 3.24 10.73
C VAL A 60 -0.21 3.92 10.90
N THR A 61 -0.16 4.87 11.85
CA THR A 61 1.03 5.65 12.20
C THR A 61 1.25 5.59 13.71
N ALA A 62 2.46 5.92 14.16
CA ALA A 62 2.78 6.04 15.58
C ALA A 62 2.39 7.41 16.18
N ASP A 63 2.07 8.41 15.36
CA ASP A 63 1.76 9.78 15.79
C ASP A 63 0.26 10.08 15.70
N ALA A 64 -0.43 9.99 16.85
CA ALA A 64 -1.87 10.18 16.95
C ALA A 64 -2.34 11.65 16.89
N ILE A 65 -1.44 12.63 17.05
CA ILE A 65 -1.85 14.05 17.21
C ILE A 65 -2.11 14.70 15.85
N ALA A 66 -1.29 14.38 14.84
CA ALA A 66 -1.40 14.96 13.50
C ALA A 66 -2.56 14.38 12.67
N ASP A 67 -3.18 13.29 13.15
CA ASP A 67 -4.15 12.52 12.38
C ASP A 67 -5.48 13.25 12.12
N HIS A 68 -5.98 14.05 13.06
CA HIS A 68 -7.30 14.69 12.89
C HIS A 68 -7.31 15.75 11.77
N ALA A 69 -6.32 16.64 11.74
CA ALA A 69 -6.24 17.68 10.72
C ALA A 69 -6.13 17.06 9.31
N ILE A 70 -5.34 16.00 9.19
CA ILE A 70 -5.15 15.27 7.94
C ILE A 70 -6.45 14.59 7.49
N VAL A 71 -7.19 13.94 8.40
CA VAL A 71 -8.48 13.32 8.07
C VAL A 71 -9.48 14.36 7.53
N GLU A 72 -9.54 15.54 8.15
CA GLU A 72 -10.39 16.65 7.69
C GLU A 72 -9.98 17.16 6.30
N ASP A 73 -8.68 17.42 6.10
CA ASP A 73 -8.14 17.86 4.81
C ASP A 73 -8.41 16.83 3.70
N MET A 74 -8.27 15.54 3.99
CA MET A 74 -8.56 14.48 3.02
C MET A 74 -10.06 14.39 2.69
N GLY A 75 -10.93 14.67 3.66
CA GLY A 75 -12.38 14.77 3.43
C GLY A 75 -12.73 15.93 2.50
N HIS A 76 -12.04 17.06 2.61
CA HIS A 76 -12.16 18.18 1.67
C HIS A 76 -11.57 17.85 0.28
N LEU A 77 -10.43 17.17 0.25
CA LEU A 77 -9.78 16.75 -0.99
C LEU A 77 -10.70 15.85 -1.81
N ASN A 78 -11.25 14.78 -1.21
CA ASN A 78 -12.20 13.90 -1.87
C ASN A 78 -13.28 13.31 -0.93
N PRO A 79 -14.53 13.79 -1.00
CA PRO A 79 -15.63 13.30 -0.16
C PRO A 79 -16.10 11.89 -0.51
N ASP A 80 -15.65 11.30 -1.61
CA ASP A 80 -15.93 9.89 -1.92
C ASP A 80 -14.98 8.92 -1.19
N SER A 81 -13.89 9.42 -0.61
CA SER A 81 -12.88 8.66 0.14
C SER A 81 -13.04 8.92 1.65
N ARG A 82 -12.93 7.87 2.45
CA ARG A 82 -12.96 7.97 3.92
C ARG A 82 -11.61 7.60 4.50
N VAL A 83 -11.10 8.44 5.40
CA VAL A 83 -9.86 8.17 6.12
C VAL A 83 -10.19 7.86 7.58
N ALA A 84 -9.76 6.70 8.04
CA ALA A 84 -9.78 6.28 9.43
C ALA A 84 -8.35 6.11 9.93
N VAL A 85 -8.17 6.08 11.24
CA VAL A 85 -6.84 6.08 11.89
C VAL A 85 -6.84 5.03 12.97
N GLY A 86 -5.74 4.27 13.06
CA GLY A 86 -5.53 3.29 14.12
C GLY A 86 -5.56 1.83 13.64
N LEU A 87 -4.93 0.97 14.44
CA LEU A 87 -4.85 -0.48 14.18
C LEU A 87 -6.21 -1.18 14.32
N ASP A 88 -7.10 -0.65 15.15
CA ASP A 88 -8.45 -1.14 15.38
C ASP A 88 -9.38 -0.94 14.17
N ALA A 89 -9.05 -0.01 13.28
CA ALA A 89 -9.79 0.24 12.05
C ALA A 89 -9.29 -0.59 10.85
N VAL A 90 -8.22 -1.38 11.01
CA VAL A 90 -7.59 -2.15 9.93
C VAL A 90 -8.55 -3.17 9.32
N ASP A 91 -8.60 -3.21 7.99
CA ASP A 91 -9.39 -4.17 7.24
C ASP A 91 -8.55 -5.40 6.84
N ARG A 92 -8.96 -6.58 7.30
CA ARG A 92 -8.32 -7.87 7.01
C ARG A 92 -8.50 -8.35 5.57
N HIS A 93 -9.33 -7.69 4.79
CA HIS A 93 -9.50 -7.96 3.36
C HIS A 93 -8.94 -6.83 2.48
N GLY A 94 -8.41 -5.78 3.11
CA GLY A 94 -7.82 -4.64 2.44
C GLY A 94 -6.47 -4.93 1.80
N LEU A 95 -5.97 -3.95 1.04
CA LEU A 95 -4.59 -3.91 0.56
C LEU A 95 -3.71 -3.24 1.61
N ASN A 96 -2.64 -3.89 2.05
CA ASN A 96 -1.62 -3.24 2.86
C ASN A 96 -0.68 -2.44 1.96
N LEU A 97 -0.54 -1.15 2.22
CA LEU A 97 0.49 -0.30 1.64
C LEU A 97 1.40 0.20 2.77
N ILE A 98 2.60 -0.37 2.84
CA ILE A 98 3.51 -0.20 3.97
C ILE A 98 4.76 0.55 3.51
N PHE A 99 5.12 1.60 4.22
CA PHE A 99 6.34 2.38 4.02
C PHE A 99 7.28 2.18 5.21
N ILE A 100 8.51 1.79 4.92
CA ILE A 100 9.57 1.66 5.92
C ILE A 100 10.56 2.81 5.70
N GLY A 101 10.42 3.89 6.47
CA GLY A 101 11.36 5.02 6.53
C GLY A 101 12.25 5.06 7.78
N GLY A 102 12.07 4.11 8.70
CA GLY A 102 12.82 4.04 9.95
C GLY A 102 12.51 2.78 10.77
N SER A 103 13.22 2.59 11.88
CA SER A 103 13.05 1.43 12.76
C SER A 103 11.66 1.36 13.39
N GLY A 104 11.03 2.50 13.67
CA GLY A 104 9.65 2.56 14.18
C GLY A 104 8.63 2.00 13.19
N ALA A 105 8.79 2.30 11.90
CA ALA A 105 7.94 1.77 10.83
C ALA A 105 8.05 0.25 10.68
N ILE A 106 9.22 -0.34 10.96
CA ILE A 106 9.40 -1.80 10.95
C ILE A 106 8.52 -2.46 12.02
N GLU A 107 8.55 -1.94 13.25
CA GLU A 107 7.75 -2.49 14.34
C GLU A 107 6.25 -2.32 14.07
N LEU A 108 5.85 -1.17 13.53
CA LEU A 108 4.47 -0.93 13.12
C LEU A 108 4.01 -1.90 12.02
N ALA A 109 4.85 -2.13 11.01
CA ALA A 109 4.57 -3.10 9.96
C ALA A 109 4.41 -4.52 10.51
N ARG A 110 5.24 -4.93 11.49
CA ARG A 110 5.10 -6.25 12.15
C ARG A 110 3.74 -6.40 12.82
N ARG A 111 3.29 -5.39 13.55
CA ARG A 111 1.98 -5.37 14.21
C ARG A 111 0.84 -5.46 13.19
N LEU A 112 0.86 -4.62 12.15
CA LEU A 112 -0.14 -4.66 11.08
C LEU A 112 -0.23 -6.04 10.41
N LEU A 113 0.90 -6.66 10.10
CA LEU A 113 0.94 -7.97 9.44
C LEU A 113 0.44 -9.11 10.34
N ILE A 114 0.41 -8.92 11.65
CA ILE A 114 -0.21 -9.85 12.62
C ILE A 114 -1.72 -9.66 12.66
N ASP A 115 -2.20 -8.40 12.65
CA ASP A 115 -3.61 -8.06 12.75
C ASP A 115 -4.39 -8.26 11.43
N ALA A 116 -3.70 -8.14 10.29
CA ALA A 116 -4.21 -8.37 8.94
C ALA A 116 -3.33 -9.40 8.18
N PRO A 117 -3.35 -10.67 8.62
CA PRO A 117 -2.52 -11.71 8.01
C PRO A 117 -3.02 -12.05 6.61
N GLY A 118 -2.09 -12.24 5.66
CA GLY A 118 -2.41 -12.74 4.32
C GLY A 118 -3.01 -11.72 3.35
N CYS A 119 -3.24 -10.48 3.78
CA CYS A 119 -3.58 -9.39 2.87
C CYS A 119 -2.53 -9.23 1.76
N ARG A 120 -3.00 -8.85 0.57
CA ARG A 120 -2.11 -8.32 -0.47
C ARG A 120 -1.31 -7.18 0.13
N THR A 121 -0.02 -7.15 -0.15
CA THR A 121 0.88 -6.18 0.47
C THR A 121 1.79 -5.59 -0.58
N ILE A 122 1.82 -4.25 -0.63
CA ILE A 122 2.88 -3.48 -1.26
C ILE A 122 3.72 -2.90 -0.13
N LEU A 123 4.99 -3.28 -0.06
CA LEU A 123 5.92 -2.80 0.93
C LEU A 123 7.04 -2.03 0.24
N ALA A 124 7.11 -0.74 0.50
CA ALA A 124 8.16 0.13 0.03
C ALA A 124 9.17 0.37 1.16
N ARG A 125 10.45 0.21 0.85
CA ARG A 125 11.53 0.62 1.75
C ARG A 125 12.25 1.82 1.21
N LEU A 126 12.44 2.78 2.10
CA LEU A 126 12.99 4.10 1.81
C LEU A 126 14.45 4.21 2.25
N ASP A 127 15.09 3.11 2.63
CA ASP A 127 16.55 2.99 2.78
C ASP A 127 17.21 2.64 1.44
N SER A 128 18.50 2.91 1.30
CA SER A 128 19.29 2.57 0.12
C SER A 128 19.87 1.14 0.21
N PRO A 129 19.70 0.28 -0.82
CA PRO A 129 18.96 0.54 -2.04
C PRO A 129 17.44 0.55 -1.81
N ALA A 130 16.78 1.53 -2.42
CA ALA A 130 15.35 1.68 -2.34
C ALA A 130 14.65 0.47 -2.96
N SER A 131 13.50 0.08 -2.42
CA SER A 131 12.78 -1.08 -2.97
C SER A 131 11.28 -1.00 -2.79
N ILE A 132 10.54 -1.65 -3.71
CA ILE A 132 9.10 -1.84 -3.65
C ILE A 132 8.82 -3.32 -3.89
N ALA A 133 8.32 -4.02 -2.88
CA ALA A 133 7.88 -5.40 -2.96
C ALA A 133 6.36 -5.46 -3.15
N ALA A 134 5.91 -6.09 -4.22
CA ALA A 134 4.50 -6.38 -4.45
C ALA A 134 4.23 -7.87 -4.18
N LEU A 135 3.31 -8.16 -3.27
CA LEU A 135 3.02 -9.49 -2.75
C LEU A 135 1.51 -9.76 -2.82
N ASP A 136 1.12 -10.79 -3.57
CA ASP A 136 -0.28 -11.22 -3.72
C ASP A 136 -0.58 -12.46 -2.86
N GLY A 137 -0.45 -12.30 -1.54
CA GLY A 137 -0.75 -13.34 -0.55
C GLY A 137 0.37 -14.37 -0.30
N SER A 138 0.99 -14.95 -1.33
CA SER A 138 2.08 -15.93 -1.17
C SER A 138 3.24 -15.73 -2.16
N PRO A 139 4.50 -15.52 -1.70
CA PRO A 139 4.88 -15.32 -0.30
C PRO A 139 4.24 -14.05 0.29
N CYS A 140 4.06 -14.01 1.62
CA CYS A 140 3.80 -12.77 2.34
C CYS A 140 5.12 -12.18 2.85
N VAL A 141 5.07 -10.96 3.41
CA VAL A 141 6.24 -10.25 3.95
C VAL A 141 7.08 -11.11 4.89
N LEU A 142 6.44 -11.91 5.74
CA LEU A 142 7.13 -12.73 6.75
C LEU A 142 7.82 -13.99 6.17
N CYS A 143 7.36 -14.51 5.04
CA CYS A 143 7.85 -15.77 4.48
C CYS A 143 8.57 -15.62 3.14
N ALA A 144 8.72 -14.39 2.64
CA ALA A 144 9.62 -14.11 1.53
C ALA A 144 11.05 -14.54 1.89
N GLU A 145 11.79 -15.03 0.89
CA GLU A 145 13.20 -15.41 1.00
C GLU A 145 14.12 -14.23 1.31
N ILE A 146 13.71 -13.05 0.85
CA ILE A 146 14.35 -11.77 1.18
C ILE A 146 13.69 -11.23 2.44
N ASP A 147 14.51 -10.83 3.42
CA ASP A 147 14.02 -10.16 4.62
C ASP A 147 13.59 -8.72 4.30
N LEU A 148 12.29 -8.55 4.05
CA LEU A 148 11.65 -7.27 3.77
C LEU A 148 11.53 -6.38 5.02
N LEU A 149 11.71 -6.95 6.21
CA LEU A 149 11.67 -6.25 7.51
C LEU A 149 13.04 -6.22 8.19
N ARG A 150 14.12 -6.36 7.40
CA ARG A 150 15.50 -6.17 7.85
C ARG A 150 15.68 -4.79 8.49
N GLU A 151 16.74 -4.65 9.28
CA GLU A 151 17.14 -3.36 9.88
C GLU A 151 17.18 -2.23 8.84
N PHE A 152 16.73 -1.04 9.24
CA PHE A 152 16.69 0.11 8.36
C PHE A 152 18.10 0.66 8.13
N GLY A 153 18.49 0.77 6.86
CA GLY A 153 19.80 1.33 6.47
C GLY A 153 19.81 2.85 6.40
N MET A 154 20.74 3.38 5.59
CA MET A 154 20.78 4.80 5.27
C MET A 154 19.58 5.18 4.39
N GLY A 155 18.86 6.25 4.73
CA GLY A 155 17.75 6.75 3.92
C GLY A 155 18.16 7.03 2.46
N CYS A 156 17.27 6.78 1.52
CA CYS A 156 17.46 7.14 0.12
C CYS A 156 17.29 8.65 -0.08
N GLU A 157 17.85 9.19 -1.16
CA GLU A 157 17.85 10.64 -1.43
C GLU A 157 16.45 11.19 -1.74
N ASN A 158 15.58 10.40 -2.37
CA ASN A 158 14.29 10.84 -2.89
C ASN A 158 13.14 9.92 -2.46
N PRO A 159 12.84 9.82 -1.15
CA PRO A 159 11.80 8.93 -0.64
C PRO A 159 10.41 9.24 -1.20
N GLY A 160 10.11 10.52 -1.48
CA GLY A 160 8.84 10.95 -2.06
C GLY A 160 8.54 10.36 -3.44
N TYR A 161 9.55 10.10 -4.27
CA TYR A 161 9.32 9.46 -5.57
C TYR A 161 8.90 7.99 -5.39
N LEU A 162 9.48 7.28 -4.41
CA LEU A 162 9.12 5.90 -4.12
C LEU A 162 7.73 5.79 -3.54
N THR A 163 7.32 6.74 -2.69
CA THR A 163 5.96 6.77 -2.15
C THR A 163 4.93 6.95 -3.24
N MET A 164 5.22 7.79 -4.23
CA MET A 164 4.41 7.93 -5.45
C MET A 164 4.33 6.64 -6.27
N ILE A 165 5.46 5.97 -6.54
CA ILE A 165 5.44 4.71 -7.30
C ILE A 165 4.65 3.62 -6.56
N ALA A 166 4.86 3.49 -5.24
CA ALA A 166 4.17 2.49 -4.45
C ALA A 166 2.66 2.76 -4.38
N ALA A 167 2.24 4.04 -4.30
CA ALA A 167 0.84 4.43 -4.43
C ALA A 167 0.28 4.09 -5.82
N ALA A 168 1.02 4.37 -6.89
CA ALA A 168 0.61 3.98 -8.24
C ALA A 168 0.46 2.46 -8.37
N GLN A 169 1.39 1.68 -7.82
CA GLN A 169 1.30 0.22 -7.77
C GLN A 169 0.06 -0.25 -7.01
N ALA A 170 -0.30 0.41 -5.90
CA ALA A 170 -1.52 0.12 -5.15
C ALA A 170 -2.77 0.36 -5.99
N LEU A 171 -2.84 1.50 -6.68
CA LEU A 171 -3.94 1.83 -7.58
C LEU A 171 -4.08 0.80 -8.71
N LEU A 172 -2.97 0.43 -9.36
CA LEU A 172 -2.96 -0.60 -10.42
C LEU A 172 -3.42 -1.96 -9.88
N THR A 173 -2.97 -2.34 -8.67
CA THR A 173 -3.35 -3.59 -8.01
C THR A 173 -4.85 -3.64 -7.72
N ILE A 174 -5.44 -2.55 -7.20
CA ILE A 174 -6.87 -2.46 -6.91
C ILE A 174 -7.70 -2.42 -8.19
N ALA A 175 -7.28 -1.61 -9.16
CA ALA A 175 -7.93 -1.49 -10.46
C ALA A 175 -7.87 -2.81 -11.26
N GLN A 176 -6.90 -3.68 -10.93
CA GLN A 176 -6.52 -4.89 -11.67
C GLN A 176 -6.18 -4.55 -13.12
N THR A 177 -5.35 -3.52 -13.27
CA THR A 177 -4.88 -3.02 -14.56
C THR A 177 -3.38 -3.28 -14.68
N GLY A 178 -2.93 -3.60 -15.89
CA GLY A 178 -1.58 -4.12 -16.12
C GLY A 178 -1.53 -5.65 -16.07
N SER A 179 -0.32 -6.20 -16.14
CA SER A 179 -0.12 -7.65 -16.07
C SER A 179 -0.15 -8.11 -14.61
N PRO A 180 -0.76 -9.26 -14.28
CA PRO A 180 -0.64 -9.85 -12.95
C PRO A 180 0.84 -10.08 -12.66
N GLU A 181 1.38 -9.32 -11.70
CA GLU A 181 2.79 -9.42 -11.36
C GLU A 181 2.98 -10.61 -10.43
N ASN A 182 3.83 -11.56 -10.82
CA ASN A 182 4.37 -12.52 -9.88
C ASN A 182 5.00 -11.75 -8.70
N PRO A 183 4.90 -12.27 -7.47
CA PRO A 183 5.53 -11.65 -6.30
C PRO A 183 6.97 -11.28 -6.62
N SER A 184 7.27 -9.99 -6.53
CA SER A 184 8.57 -9.46 -6.92
C SER A 184 8.90 -8.19 -6.14
N MET A 185 10.19 -7.92 -6.05
CA MET A 185 10.75 -6.71 -5.48
C MET A 185 11.44 -5.94 -6.60
N LEU A 186 11.01 -4.71 -6.84
CA LEU A 186 11.74 -3.76 -7.65
C LEU A 186 12.75 -3.05 -6.74
N THR A 187 14.03 -3.10 -7.06
CA THR A 187 15.07 -2.31 -6.38
C THR A 187 15.51 -1.16 -7.28
N PHE A 188 15.87 -0.03 -6.67
CA PHE A 188 16.35 1.16 -7.37
C PHE A 188 17.51 1.78 -6.60
N ASP A 189 18.59 2.08 -7.30
CA ASP A 189 19.83 2.65 -6.73
C ASP A 189 20.10 4.10 -7.16
N GLY A 190 19.14 4.74 -7.85
CA GLY A 190 19.33 6.07 -8.44
C GLY A 190 19.61 6.05 -9.95
N TYR A 191 20.16 4.95 -10.47
CA TYR A 191 20.63 4.84 -11.86
C TYR A 191 19.96 3.71 -12.63
N ALA A 192 19.77 2.57 -11.96
CA ALA A 192 19.18 1.37 -12.52
C ALA A 192 18.02 0.88 -11.66
N SER A 193 17.10 0.15 -12.31
CA SER A 193 16.10 -0.63 -11.61
C SER A 193 16.27 -2.10 -11.93
N GLN A 194 16.13 -2.95 -10.92
CA GLN A 194 16.19 -4.40 -11.08
C GLN A 194 14.96 -5.02 -10.43
N ARG A 195 14.31 -5.93 -11.17
CA ARG A 195 13.22 -6.73 -10.64
C ARG A 195 13.75 -8.07 -10.17
N ILE A 196 13.47 -8.40 -8.91
CA ILE A 196 13.88 -9.63 -8.25
C ILE A 196 12.62 -10.43 -7.92
N PRO A 197 12.43 -11.65 -8.44
CA PRO A 197 11.30 -12.48 -8.06
C PRO A 197 11.40 -12.84 -6.57
N LEU A 198 10.27 -12.84 -5.86
CA LEU A 198 10.21 -13.20 -4.45
C LEU A 198 9.65 -14.60 -4.31
N ARG A 199 10.44 -15.51 -3.74
CA ARG A 199 10.00 -16.87 -3.41
C ARG A 199 9.73 -17.02 -1.93
N ARG A 200 8.95 -18.05 -1.61
CA ARG A 200 8.70 -18.46 -0.23
C ARG A 200 9.91 -19.22 0.32
N ARG A 201 10.30 -18.94 1.57
CA ARG A 201 11.28 -19.71 2.34
C ARG A 201 10.79 -21.14 2.61
N ALA A 202 11.68 -22.11 2.45
CA ALA A 202 11.37 -23.53 2.67
C ALA A 202 11.28 -23.92 4.16
N ASP A 203 11.99 -23.19 5.03
CA ASP A 203 12.17 -23.48 6.46
C ASP A 203 11.22 -22.70 7.38
N ILE A 204 10.32 -21.89 6.83
CA ILE A 204 9.38 -21.08 7.63
C ILE A 204 8.25 -21.95 8.20
N ALA A 205 8.21 -22.09 9.51
CA ALA A 205 7.22 -22.92 10.19
C ALA A 205 5.81 -22.29 10.23
N ARG A 206 5.70 -20.95 10.25
CA ARG A 206 4.41 -20.21 10.25
C ARG A 206 4.55 -18.86 9.55
N CYS A 207 3.63 -18.54 8.62
CA CYS A 207 3.50 -17.22 7.99
C CYS A 207 2.10 -16.63 8.16
N GLY A 208 1.95 -15.31 7.94
CA GLY A 208 0.63 -14.68 7.85
C GLY A 208 -0.22 -15.27 6.71
N CYS A 209 0.43 -15.64 5.61
CA CYS A 209 -0.21 -16.28 4.45
C CYS A 209 -0.85 -17.66 4.73
N GLU A 210 -0.43 -18.37 5.77
CA GLU A 210 -0.98 -19.68 6.16
C GLU A 210 -2.14 -19.53 7.13
N ARG A 211 -2.02 -18.56 8.05
CA ARG A 211 -3.11 -18.23 8.97
C ARG A 211 -4.36 -17.79 8.20
N ALA A 212 -4.18 -16.93 7.20
CA ALA A 212 -5.28 -16.46 6.34
C ALA A 212 -5.95 -17.56 5.50
N ARG A 213 -5.27 -18.69 5.24
CA ARG A 213 -5.88 -19.84 4.54
C ARG A 213 -6.62 -20.80 5.47
N SER A 214 -6.44 -20.65 6.79
CA SER A 214 -6.99 -21.56 7.81
C SER A 214 -8.25 -20.99 8.49
N GLU A 215 -8.54 -19.71 8.26
CA GLU A 215 -9.75 -18.99 8.68
C GLU A 215 -10.76 -18.93 7.52
#